data_AF-A0A0U2JEW9-F1
#
_entry.id   AF-A0A0U2JEW9-F1
#
_cell.length_a   1.000
_cell.length_b   1.000
_cell.length_c   1.000
_cell.angle_alpha   90.00
_cell.angle_beta   90.00
_cell.angle_gamma   90.00
#
_symmetry.space_group_name_H-M   'P 1'
#
loop_
_entity.id
_entity.type
_entity.pdbx_description
1 polymer ?
#
loop_
_entity_poly.entity_id
_entity_poly.type
_entity_poly.pdbx_seq_one_letter_code
_entity_poly.pdbx_strand_id
1 'polypeptide(L)'
;MLVGADVFIGVSAPNLLDENDIAGMAEDAIVFALANPIPEVDPSEAQRHAAVVATGRSDYPNQINNVLAFPGVFRGLLDGGLRHIDDEMLSAAANAIANRVAPDQLNPSYIIPSVFDASVAPAVAAAVREIGEKRSAP
;
A
#
# COMPACT_ATOMS: atom_id res chain seq x y z
N MET A 1 4.71 -8.02 -21.51
CA MET A 1 5.29 -8.93 -20.47
C MET A 1 4.26 -9.38 -19.42
N LEU A 2 3.08 -8.76 -19.38
CA LEU A 2 2.07 -8.95 -18.34
C LEU A 2 0.81 -9.70 -18.82
N VAL A 3 0.89 -10.43 -19.93
CA VAL A 3 -0.29 -11.07 -20.54
C VAL A 3 -0.94 -12.03 -19.55
N GLY A 4 -2.20 -11.75 -19.21
CA GLY A 4 -2.99 -12.52 -18.24
C GLY A 4 -2.57 -12.38 -16.78
N ALA A 5 -1.74 -11.41 -16.42
CA ALA A 5 -1.38 -11.15 -15.02
C ALA A 5 -2.52 -10.40 -14.29
N ASP A 6 -2.82 -10.82 -13.06
CA ASP A 6 -3.84 -10.16 -12.22
C ASP A 6 -3.29 -8.90 -11.51
N VAL A 7 -2.00 -8.91 -11.16
CA VAL A 7 -1.37 -7.85 -10.36
C VAL A 7 0.01 -7.52 -10.90
N PHE A 8 0.29 -6.23 -11.08
CA PHE A 8 1.62 -5.68 -11.29
C PHE A 8 2.00 -4.76 -10.12
N ILE A 9 3.20 -4.95 -9.57
CA ILE A 9 3.79 -4.06 -8.55
C ILE A 9 5.17 -3.62 -9.02
N GLY A 10 5.26 -2.38 -9.49
CA GLY A 10 6.49 -1.72 -9.87
C GLY A 10 7.04 -0.86 -8.73
N VAL A 11 8.33 -1.03 -8.43
CA VAL A 11 9.08 -0.24 -7.43
C VAL A 11 10.47 0.18 -7.96
N SER A 12 10.59 0.34 -9.27
CA SER A 12 11.89 0.33 -9.97
C SER A 12 12.19 1.62 -10.74
N ALA A 13 12.06 1.61 -12.07
CA ALA A 13 12.49 2.64 -12.99
C ALA A 13 11.30 3.20 -13.79
N PRO A 14 11.39 4.44 -14.30
CA PRO A 14 10.31 5.07 -15.05
C PRO A 14 10.10 4.44 -16.45
N ASN A 15 8.86 4.51 -16.95
CA ASN A 15 8.48 4.17 -18.34
C ASN A 15 8.93 2.78 -18.81
N LEU A 16 8.75 1.77 -17.96
CA LEU A 16 9.08 0.38 -18.28
C LEU A 16 7.97 -0.34 -19.05
N LEU A 17 6.73 0.12 -18.90
CA LEU A 17 5.55 -0.49 -19.51
C LEU A 17 4.79 0.55 -20.33
N ASP A 18 4.18 0.10 -21.41
CA ASP A 18 3.28 0.90 -22.23
C ASP A 18 1.79 0.52 -21.99
N GLU A 19 0.89 1.20 -22.69
CA GLU A 19 -0.56 0.93 -22.60
C GLU A 19 -0.91 -0.52 -23.03
N ASN A 20 -0.20 -1.08 -24.01
CA ASN A 20 -0.48 -2.43 -24.51
C ASN A 20 -0.07 -3.51 -23.50
N ASP A 21 1.00 -3.28 -22.73
CA ASP A 21 1.37 -4.17 -21.63
C ASP A 21 0.25 -4.27 -20.59
N ILE A 22 -0.42 -3.15 -20.26
CA ILE A 22 -1.54 -3.14 -19.31
C ILE A 22 -2.81 -3.72 -19.95
N ALA A 23 -3.10 -3.39 -21.20
CA ALA A 23 -4.26 -3.92 -21.93
C ALA A 23 -4.21 -5.46 -22.09
N GLY A 24 -3.02 -6.05 -22.05
CA GLY A 24 -2.83 -7.50 -22.09
C GLY A 24 -3.06 -8.21 -20.74
N MET A 25 -3.20 -7.49 -19.63
CA MET A 25 -3.43 -8.07 -18.30
C MET A 25 -4.80 -8.75 -18.18
N ALA A 26 -5.01 -9.47 -17.07
CA ALA A 26 -6.31 -10.08 -16.80
C ALA A 26 -7.41 -9.02 -16.60
N GLU A 27 -8.68 -9.44 -16.73
CA GLU A 27 -9.81 -8.61 -16.33
C GLU A 27 -9.70 -8.25 -14.84
N ASP A 28 -10.13 -7.04 -14.48
CA ASP A 28 -10.01 -6.49 -13.12
C ASP A 28 -8.58 -6.37 -12.57
N ALA A 29 -7.57 -6.26 -13.43
CA ALA A 29 -6.18 -6.14 -13.02
C ALA A 29 -5.88 -4.98 -12.06
N ILE A 30 -4.90 -5.20 -11.17
CA ILE A 30 -4.38 -4.22 -10.21
C ILE A 30 -2.96 -3.79 -10.62
N VAL A 31 -2.75 -2.49 -10.77
CA VAL A 31 -1.46 -1.91 -11.19
C VAL A 31 -0.95 -0.93 -10.13
N PHE A 32 0.14 -1.29 -9.46
CA PHE A 32 0.86 -0.41 -8.55
C PHE A 32 2.13 0.08 -9.26
N ALA A 33 2.14 1.32 -9.73
CA ALA A 33 3.28 1.96 -10.39
C ALA A 33 3.91 2.98 -9.42
N LEU A 34 4.82 2.50 -8.57
CA LEU A 34 5.29 3.22 -7.38
C LEU A 34 6.62 3.96 -7.58
N ALA A 35 7.26 3.87 -8.76
CA ALA A 35 8.43 4.67 -9.05
C ALA A 35 8.13 6.17 -8.96
N ASN A 36 9.09 6.93 -8.41
CA ASN A 36 9.00 8.38 -8.28
C ASN A 36 10.22 9.05 -8.92
N PRO A 37 10.07 10.25 -9.53
CA PRO A 37 8.82 11.00 -9.73
C PRO A 37 7.99 10.51 -10.93
N ILE A 38 8.60 9.75 -11.84
CA ILE A 38 7.96 9.21 -13.04
C ILE A 38 7.68 7.72 -12.78
N PRO A 39 6.42 7.26 -12.84
CA PRO A 39 6.07 5.86 -12.60
C PRO A 39 6.52 4.91 -13.72
N GLU A 40 6.38 3.61 -13.49
CA GLU A 40 6.68 2.54 -14.45
C GLU A 40 5.80 2.61 -15.71
N VAL A 41 4.57 3.10 -15.58
CA VAL A 41 3.58 3.32 -16.64
C VAL A 41 2.85 4.62 -16.38
N ASP A 42 2.40 5.31 -17.43
CA ASP A 42 1.54 6.48 -17.24
C ASP A 42 0.23 6.06 -16.52
N PRO A 43 -0.11 6.65 -15.36
CA PRO A 43 -1.28 6.22 -14.61
C PRO A 43 -2.61 6.43 -15.35
N SER A 44 -2.69 7.44 -16.23
CA SER A 44 -3.91 7.71 -17.00
C SER A 44 -4.13 6.69 -18.12
N GLU A 45 -3.03 6.15 -18.68
CA GLU A 45 -3.08 5.04 -19.63
C GLU A 45 -3.45 3.73 -18.92
N ALA A 46 -2.82 3.46 -17.77
CA ALA A 46 -3.11 2.27 -16.98
C ALA A 46 -4.58 2.21 -16.52
N GLN A 47 -5.17 3.35 -16.12
CA GLN A 47 -6.56 3.44 -15.66
C GLN A 47 -7.60 3.09 -16.73
N ARG A 48 -7.23 3.09 -18.02
CA ARG A 48 -8.15 2.69 -19.09
C ARG A 48 -8.38 1.18 -19.15
N HIS A 49 -7.44 0.41 -18.59
CA HIS A 49 -7.38 -1.05 -18.75
C HIS A 49 -7.41 -1.78 -17.40
N ALA A 50 -6.78 -1.23 -16.36
CA ALA A 50 -6.74 -1.81 -15.02
C ALA A 50 -7.93 -1.33 -14.18
N ALA A 51 -8.50 -2.21 -13.36
CA ALA A 51 -9.54 -1.84 -12.41
C ALA A 51 -9.00 -0.91 -11.31
N VAL A 52 -7.82 -1.21 -10.78
CA VAL A 52 -7.18 -0.40 -9.73
C VAL A 52 -5.82 0.07 -10.19
N VAL A 53 -5.56 1.37 -10.07
CA VAL A 53 -4.24 1.96 -10.25
C VAL A 53 -3.84 2.69 -8.97
N ALA A 54 -2.63 2.40 -8.49
CA ALA A 54 -2.02 3.07 -7.34
C ALA A 54 -0.63 3.59 -7.71
N THR A 55 -0.25 4.73 -7.14
CA THR A 55 1.03 5.38 -7.42
C THR A 55 1.68 5.93 -6.16
N GLY A 56 2.95 6.34 -6.22
CA GLY A 56 3.58 7.12 -5.14
C GLY A 56 3.19 8.60 -5.14
N ARG A 57 2.55 9.10 -6.21
CA ARG A 57 2.26 10.52 -6.40
C ARG A 57 0.97 10.92 -5.72
N SER A 58 0.91 12.16 -5.24
CA SER A 58 -0.26 12.71 -4.52
C SER A 58 -1.35 13.27 -5.43
N ASP A 59 -1.08 13.44 -6.72
CA ASP A 59 -2.02 13.98 -7.70
C ASP A 59 -2.91 12.90 -8.35
N TYR A 60 -2.77 11.64 -7.91
CA TYR A 60 -3.62 10.52 -8.34
C TYR A 60 -4.33 9.87 -7.13
N PRO A 61 -5.48 9.19 -7.37
CA PRO A 61 -6.07 8.31 -6.37
C PRO A 61 -5.08 7.23 -5.91
N ASN A 62 -5.38 6.61 -4.76
CA ASN A 62 -4.61 5.49 -4.21
C ASN A 62 -3.10 5.79 -4.06
N GLN A 63 -2.75 6.90 -3.41
CA GLN A 63 -1.36 7.20 -3.11
C GLN A 63 -0.80 6.19 -2.09
N ILE A 64 0.16 5.37 -2.50
CA ILE A 64 0.93 4.52 -1.59
C ILE A 64 2.08 5.33 -1.02
N ASN A 65 2.04 5.57 0.30
CA ASN A 65 3.05 6.38 0.97
C ASN A 65 3.45 5.80 2.34
N ASN A 66 4.75 5.77 2.61
CA ASN A 66 5.33 5.27 3.86
C ASN A 66 4.86 6.05 5.10
N VAL A 67 4.36 7.28 4.94
CA VAL A 67 3.73 8.08 6.02
C VAL A 67 2.60 7.32 6.72
N LEU A 68 1.91 6.42 6.02
CA LEU A 68 0.87 5.59 6.63
C LEU A 68 1.42 4.53 7.59
N ALA A 69 2.70 4.15 7.44
CA ALA A 69 3.32 3.07 8.21
C ALA A 69 4.26 3.58 9.30
N PHE A 70 5.30 4.36 8.92
CA PHE A 70 6.42 4.62 9.84
C PHE A 70 6.01 5.26 11.18
N PRO A 71 5.11 6.26 11.26
CA PRO A 71 4.79 6.88 12.55
C PRO A 71 4.18 5.87 13.52
N GLY A 72 3.26 5.04 13.03
CA GLY A 72 2.60 4.01 13.83
C GLY A 72 3.54 2.88 14.21
N VAL A 73 4.33 2.36 13.26
CA VAL A 73 5.28 1.27 13.53
C VAL A 73 6.26 1.67 14.62
N PHE A 74 6.91 2.83 14.48
CA PHE A 74 7.85 3.30 15.50
C PHE A 74 7.18 3.58 16.84
N ARG A 75 5.95 4.13 16.83
CA ARG A 75 5.21 4.36 18.07
C ARG A 75 4.88 3.05 18.80
N GLY A 76 4.46 2.01 18.07
CA GLY A 76 4.16 0.69 18.64
C GLY A 76 5.40 0.03 19.26
N LEU A 77 6.55 0.13 18.59
CA LEU A 77 7.82 -0.38 19.11
C LEU A 77 8.24 0.33 20.40
N LEU A 78 8.17 1.66 20.42
CA LEU A 78 8.53 2.47 21.59
C LEU A 78 7.60 2.18 22.78
N ASP A 79 6.30 2.06 22.53
CA ASP A 79 5.31 1.79 23.58
C ASP A 79 5.42 0.38 24.16
N GLY A 80 5.76 -0.60 23.33
CA GLY A 80 5.98 -1.99 23.76
C GLY A 80 7.40 -2.26 24.28
N GLY A 81 8.33 -1.29 24.21
CA GLY A 81 9.74 -1.53 24.54
C GLY A 81 10.42 -2.57 23.65
N LEU A 82 9.94 -2.75 22.42
CA LEU A 82 10.36 -3.79 21.48
C LEU A 82 11.69 -3.40 20.80
N ARG A 83 12.56 -4.39 20.59
CA ARG A 83 13.92 -4.17 20.05
C ARG A 83 14.13 -4.66 18.62
N HIS A 84 13.12 -5.34 18.07
CA HIS A 84 13.18 -5.96 16.76
C HIS A 84 11.86 -5.73 16.03
N ILE A 85 11.94 -5.75 14.70
CA ILE A 85 10.80 -5.77 13.78
C ILE A 85 10.86 -7.10 13.06
N ASP A 86 9.71 -7.75 12.89
CA ASP A 86 9.57 -8.97 12.10
C ASP A 86 8.38 -8.87 11.13
N ASP A 87 8.25 -9.87 10.25
CA ASP A 87 7.23 -9.89 9.19
C ASP A 87 5.81 -9.97 9.75
N GLU A 88 5.60 -10.53 10.94
CA GLU A 88 4.28 -10.57 11.58
C GLU A 88 3.87 -9.17 12.05
N MET A 89 4.80 -8.39 12.63
CA MET A 89 4.56 -6.99 12.97
C MET A 89 4.29 -6.13 11.73
N LEU A 90 5.03 -6.34 10.63
CA LEU A 90 4.81 -5.63 9.37
C LEU A 90 3.45 -6.00 8.74
N SER A 91 3.09 -7.27 8.78
CA SER A 91 1.77 -7.74 8.33
C SER A 91 0.63 -7.16 9.17
N ALA A 92 0.81 -7.06 10.49
CA ALA A 92 -0.16 -6.44 11.38
C ALA A 92 -0.29 -4.93 11.12
N ALA A 93 0.82 -4.24 10.85
CA ALA A 93 0.80 -2.84 10.43
C ALA A 93 0.04 -2.65 9.10
N ALA A 94 0.31 -3.48 8.09
CA ALA A 94 -0.40 -3.45 6.82
C ALA A 94 -1.91 -3.69 6.98
N ASN A 95 -2.30 -4.69 7.77
CA ASN A 95 -3.71 -4.96 8.09
C ASN A 95 -4.36 -3.78 8.83
N ALA A 96 -3.64 -3.14 9.76
CA ALA A 96 -4.13 -1.98 10.47
C ALA A 96 -4.37 -0.78 9.54
N ILE A 97 -3.53 -0.59 8.52
CA ILE A 97 -3.73 0.44 7.48
C ILE A 97 -4.95 0.10 6.62
N ALA A 98 -5.02 -1.13 6.09
CA ALA A 98 -6.12 -1.56 5.22
C ALA A 98 -7.48 -1.42 5.89
N ASN A 99 -7.59 -1.77 7.17
CA ASN A 99 -8.81 -1.68 7.97
C ASN A 99 -9.24 -0.23 8.30
N ARG A 100 -8.53 0.79 7.81
CA ARG A 100 -8.98 2.19 7.85
C ARG A 100 -9.84 2.59 6.65
N VAL A 101 -9.87 1.78 5.60
CA VAL A 101 -10.87 1.90 4.55
C VAL A 101 -12.10 1.09 4.97
N ALA A 102 -13.22 1.77 5.23
CA ALA A 102 -14.45 1.07 5.60
C ALA A 102 -15.06 0.36 4.37
N PRO A 103 -15.79 -0.75 4.55
CA PRO A 103 -16.37 -1.51 3.43
C PRO A 103 -17.30 -0.69 2.52
N ASP A 104 -17.97 0.33 3.05
CA ASP A 104 -18.84 1.25 2.31
C ASP A 104 -18.09 2.36 1.56
N GLN A 105 -16.82 2.58 1.90
CA GLN A 105 -15.92 3.52 1.23
C GLN A 105 -15.07 2.85 0.15
N LEU A 106 -14.84 1.54 0.27
CA LEU A 106 -13.98 0.77 -0.61
C LEU A 106 -14.48 0.80 -2.05
N ASN A 107 -13.65 1.34 -2.94
CA ASN A 107 -13.91 1.38 -4.37
C ASN A 107 -12.57 1.45 -5.13
N PRO A 108 -12.56 1.31 -6.47
CA PRO A 108 -11.31 1.25 -7.22
C PRO A 108 -10.41 2.50 -7.11
N SER A 109 -10.98 3.65 -6.75
CA SER A 109 -10.24 4.90 -6.50
C SER A 109 -9.95 5.16 -5.01
N TYR A 110 -10.34 4.26 -4.11
CA TYR A 110 -10.13 4.40 -2.67
C TYR A 110 -9.87 3.03 -2.01
N ILE A 111 -8.66 2.50 -2.23
CA ILE A 111 -8.20 1.22 -1.65
C ILE A 111 -7.25 1.39 -0.45
N ILE A 112 -6.82 2.63 -0.18
CA ILE A 112 -5.88 2.97 0.89
C ILE A 112 -6.33 4.28 1.56
N PRO A 113 -6.21 4.44 2.89
CA PRO A 113 -6.62 5.68 3.55
C PRO A 113 -5.76 6.86 3.11
N SER A 114 -6.28 8.07 3.34
CA SER A 114 -5.54 9.31 3.13
C SER A 114 -4.30 9.36 4.03
N VAL A 115 -3.20 9.90 3.51
CA VAL A 115 -1.97 10.17 4.29
C VAL A 115 -2.19 11.14 5.45
N PHE A 116 -3.33 11.84 5.47
CA PHE A 116 -3.74 12.76 6.53
C PHE A 116 -4.75 12.16 7.51
N ASP A 117 -5.11 10.87 7.37
CA ASP A 117 -6.00 10.20 8.30
C ASP A 117 -5.28 9.98 9.64
N ALA A 118 -5.64 10.81 10.63
CA ALA A 118 -5.06 10.80 11.96
C ALA A 118 -5.33 9.49 12.75
N SER A 119 -6.27 8.66 12.29
CA SER A 119 -6.57 7.37 12.92
C SER A 119 -5.60 6.25 12.53
N VAL A 120 -4.84 6.42 11.43
CA VAL A 120 -3.93 5.38 10.91
C VAL A 120 -2.80 5.10 11.89
N ALA A 121 -2.03 6.12 12.27
CA ALA A 121 -0.83 5.93 13.10
C ALA A 121 -1.14 5.30 14.48
N PRO A 122 -2.17 5.74 15.23
CA PRO A 122 -2.57 5.09 16.48
C PRO A 122 -2.94 3.61 16.29
N ALA A 123 -3.65 3.28 15.21
CA ALA A 123 -4.07 1.90 14.98
C ALA A 123 -2.92 0.98 14.57
N VAL A 124 -2.00 1.47 13.74
CA VAL A 124 -0.76 0.75 13.40
C VAL A 124 0.09 0.52 14.66
N ALA A 125 0.22 1.54 15.52
CA ALA A 125 0.97 1.42 16.77
C ALA A 125 0.38 0.34 17.70
N ALA A 126 -0.95 0.32 17.85
CA ALA A 126 -1.64 -0.69 18.65
C ALA A 126 -1.40 -2.10 18.10
N ALA A 127 -1.52 -2.29 16.77
CA ALA A 127 -1.34 -3.59 16.12
C ALA A 127 0.10 -4.12 16.25
N VAL A 128 1.11 -3.27 16.04
CA VAL A 128 2.52 -3.64 16.17
C VAL A 128 2.85 -4.03 17.61
N ARG A 129 2.38 -3.23 18.58
CA ARG A 129 2.59 -3.50 19.99
C ARG A 129 1.97 -4.83 20.42
N GLU A 130 0.71 -5.08 20.03
CA GLU A 130 0.00 -6.30 20.38
C GLU A 130 0.73 -7.57 19.92
N ILE A 131 1.24 -7.58 18.68
CA ILE A 131 1.99 -8.71 18.15
C ILE A 131 3.34 -8.85 18.85
N GLY A 132 4.07 -7.75 19.08
CA GLY A 132 5.36 -7.82 19.74
C GLY A 132 5.32 -8.24 21.21
N GLU A 133 4.27 -7.88 21.94
CA GLU A 133 4.07 -8.32 23.32
C GLU A 133 3.77 -9.83 23.40
N LYS A 134 2.93 -10.35 22.49
CA LYS A 134 2.61 -11.80 22.44
C LYS A 134 3.84 -12.67 22.24
N ARG A 135 4.85 -12.19 21.50
CA ARG A 135 6.14 -12.88 21.28
C ARG A 135 7.15 -12.69 22.41
N SER A 136 7.04 -11.60 23.17
CA SER A 136 7.90 -11.32 24.31
C SER A 136 7.41 -12.00 25.60
N ALA A 137 6.22 -12.61 25.56
CA ALA A 137 5.71 -13.44 26.64
C ALA A 137 6.56 -14.72 26.78
N PRO A 138 6.96 -15.08 28.02
CA PRO A 138 7.81 -16.24 28.29
C PRO A 138 7.17 -17.59 27.97
#